data_AF-A0A7X6QMR0-F1
#
_entry.id   AF-A0A7X6QMR0-F1
#
_cell.length_a   1.000
_cell.length_b   1.000
_cell.length_c   1.000
_cell.angle_alpha   90.00
_cell.angle_beta   90.00
_cell.angle_gamma   90.00
#
_symmetry.space_group_name_H-M   'P 1'
#
loop_
_entity.id
_entity.type
_entity.pdbx_description
1 polymer ?
#
loop_
_entity_poly.entity_id
_entity_poly.type
_entity_poly.pdbx_seq_one_letter_code
_entity_poly.pdbx_strand_id
1 'polypeptide(L)' 'MEHLIDLSNTLQERGVDLIVLDQGIDTSTAIGRMFFQILGSIAEFEHALMSERTRDGLSAARARG' A
#
# COMPACT_ATOMS: atom_id res chain seq x y z
N MET A 1 -0.05 6.52 5.13
CA MET A 1 -0.57 5.20 4.74
C MET A 1 0.58 4.19 4.70
N GLU A 2 1.47 4.26 5.71
CA GLU A 2 2.61 3.35 5.98
C GLU A 2 2.12 2.00 6.56
N HIS A 3 0.83 1.94 6.93
CA HIS A 3 0.30 0.93 7.84
C HIS A 3 0.31 -0.51 7.32
N LEU A 4 0.17 -0.77 6.02
CA LEU A 4 -0.02 -2.15 5.54
C LEU A 4 1.31 -2.92 5.44
N ILE A 5 2.37 -2.27 4.93
CA ILE A 5 3.71 -2.86 4.91
C ILE A 5 4.26 -2.94 6.34
N ASP A 6 4.09 -1.89 7.14
CA ASP A 6 4.52 -1.91 8.55
C ASP A 6 3.79 -2.98 9.37
N LEU A 7 2.49 -3.18 9.13
CA LEU A 7 1.74 -4.26 9.76
C LEU A 7 2.30 -5.63 9.35
N SER A 8 2.58 -5.85 8.07
CA SER A 8 3.18 -7.10 7.60
C SER A 8 4.55 -7.35 8.21
N ASN A 9 5.41 -6.33 8.30
CA ASN A 9 6.71 -6.44 8.97
C ASN A 9 6.55 -6.78 10.45
N THR A 10 5.62 -6.10 11.15
CA THR A 10 5.32 -6.35 12.57
C THR A 10 4.81 -7.76 12.80
N LEU A 11 3.99 -8.30 11.89
CA LEU A 11 3.48 -9.67 11.97
C LEU A 11 4.61 -10.68 11.73
N GLN A 12 5.47 -10.44 10.74
CA GLN A 12 6.65 -11.29 10.49
C GLN A 12 7.62 -11.32 11.67
N GLU A 13 7.91 -10.17 12.29
CA GLU A 13 8.74 -10.09 13.50
C GLU A 13 8.18 -10.93 14.65
N ARG A 14 6.86 -11.15 14.67
CA ARG A 14 6.15 -11.98 15.65
C ARG A 14 5.94 -13.44 15.19
N GLY A 15 6.45 -13.81 14.02
CA GLY A 15 6.26 -15.15 13.44
C GLY A 15 4.82 -15.44 13.03
N VAL A 16 4.05 -14.40 12.68
CA VAL A 16 2.65 -14.51 12.25
C VAL A 16 2.57 -14.35 10.73
N ASP A 17 1.90 -15.31 10.09
CA ASP A 17 1.62 -15.26 8.66
C ASP A 17 0.23 -14.66 8.38
N LEU A 18 0.14 -13.90 7.29
CA LEU A 18 -1.08 -13.31 6.77
C LEU A 18 -1.60 -14.12 5.58
N ILE A 19 -2.87 -14.52 5.65
CA ILE A 19 -3.59 -15.14 4.53
C ILE A 19 -4.63 -14.13 4.04
N VAL A 20 -4.43 -13.61 2.83
CA VAL A 20 -5.40 -12.74 2.16
C VAL A 20 -6.27 -13.59 1.24
N LEU A 21 -7.53 -13.78 1.62
CA LEU A 21 -8.43 -14.72 0.95
C LEU A 21 -8.83 -14.27 -0.46
N ASP A 22 -9.19 -12.99 -0.63
CA ASP A 22 -9.69 -12.47 -1.90
C ASP A 22 -8.63 -12.48 -3.01
N GLN A 23 -7.36 -12.21 -2.65
CA GLN A 23 -6.23 -12.20 -3.57
C GLN A 23 -5.46 -13.52 -3.58
N GLY A 24 -5.82 -14.49 -2.73
CA GLY A 24 -5.14 -15.77 -2.62
C GLY A 24 -3.67 -15.67 -2.19
N ILE A 25 -3.33 -14.69 -1.35
CA ILE A 25 -1.95 -14.43 -0.94
C ILE A 25 -1.67 -15.10 0.39
N ASP A 26 -0.61 -15.90 0.44
CA ASP A 26 -0.13 -16.56 1.65
C ASP A 26 1.31 -16.12 1.96
N THR A 27 1.48 -15.28 2.98
CA THR A 27 2.79 -14.75 3.36
C THR A 27 3.67 -15.74 4.12
N SER A 28 3.19 -16.96 4.42
CA SER A 28 4.07 -18.04 4.90
C SER A 28 5.05 -18.49 3.81
N THR A 29 4.68 -18.29 2.54
CA THR A 29 5.52 -18.57 1.38
C THR A 29 6.38 -17.37 0.96
N ALA A 30 7.58 -17.62 0.42
CA ALA A 30 8.44 -16.55 -0.08
C ALA A 30 7.79 -15.76 -1.23
N ILE A 31 7.04 -16.46 -2.10
CA ILE A 31 6.30 -15.85 -3.21
C ILE A 31 5.18 -14.95 -2.69
N GLY A 32 4.40 -15.40 -1.71
CA GLY A 32 3.32 -14.60 -1.14
C GLY A 32 3.83 -13.36 -0.41
N ARG A 33 4.98 -13.44 0.29
CA ARG A 33 5.64 -12.24 0.85
C ARG A 33 6.03 -11.24 -0.23
N MET A 34 6.63 -11.71 -1.33
CA MET A 34 7.00 -10.84 -2.45
C MET A 34 5.77 -10.14 -3.05
N PHE A 35 4.70 -10.89 -3.33
CA PHE A 35 3.47 -10.32 -3.88
C PHE A 35 2.81 -9.32 -2.94
N PHE A 36 2.79 -9.62 -1.64
CA PHE A 36 2.26 -8.70 -0.64
C PHE A 36 3.03 -7.37 -0.62
N GLN A 37 4.37 -7.43 -0.69
CA GLN A 37 5.22 -6.23 -0.75
C GLN A 37 4.93 -5.39 -2.00
N ILE A 38 4.81 -6.04 -3.17
CA ILE A 38 4.52 -5.39 -4.45
C ILE A 38 3.17 -4.66 -4.38
N LEU A 39 2.13 -5.31 -3.84
CA LEU A 39 0.82 -4.69 -3.67
C LEU A 39 0.86 -3.49 -2.74
N GLY A 40 1.60 -3.59 -1.63
CA GLY A 40 1.83 -2.46 -0.73
C GLY A 40 2.48 -1.28 -1.46
N SER A 41 3.54 -1.52 -2.23
CA SER A 41 4.21 -0.47 -3.01
C SER A 41 3.30 0.16 -4.08
N ILE A 42 2.45 -0.63 -4.74
CA ILE A 42 1.46 -0.11 -5.70
C ILE A 42 0.44 0.79 -4.99
N ALA A 43 -0.09 0.36 -3.85
CA ALA A 43 -1.06 1.13 -3.09
C ALA A 43 -0.49 2.49 -2.62
N GLU A 44 0.78 2.52 -2.19
CA GLU A 44 1.47 3.76 -1.85
C GLU A 44 1.63 4.68 -3.06
N PHE A 45 2.02 4.12 -4.21
CA PHE A 45 2.16 4.88 -5.45
C PHE A 45 0.83 5.51 -5.91
N GLU A 46 -0.25 4.73 -5.91
CA GLU A 46 -1.58 5.23 -6.28
C GLU A 46 -2.05 6.36 -5.35
N HIS A 47 -1.82 6.21 -4.04
CA HIS A 47 -2.14 7.24 -3.06
C HIS A 47 -1.33 8.52 -3.31
N ALA A 48 -0.03 8.39 -3.59
CA ALA A 48 0.82 9.54 -3.94
C ALA A 48 0.28 10.28 -5.18
N LEU A 49 -0.09 9.55 -6.23
CA LEU A 49 -0.69 10.12 -7.44
C LEU A 49 -2.05 10.79 -7.19
N MET A 50 -2.88 10.25 -6.30
CA MET A 50 -4.15 10.88 -5.93
C MET A 50 -3.93 12.17 -5.16
N SER A 51 -2.97 12.18 -4.23
CA SER A 51 -2.58 13.36 -3.47
C SER A 51 -2.06 14.47 -4.39
N GLU A 52 -1.19 14.11 -5.33
CA GLU A 52 -0.65 15.04 -6.33
C GLU A 52 -1.77 15.68 -7.16
N ARG A 53 -2.67 14.87 -7.73
CA ARG A 53 -3.83 15.36 -8.50
C ARG A 53 -4.73 16.29 -7.68
N THR A 54 -4.93 15.98 -6.40
CA THR A 54 -5.72 16.83 -5.51
C THR A 54 -5.07 18.20 -5.32
N ARG A 55 -3.75 18.23 -5.12
CA ARG A 55 -2.98 19.46 -4.96
C ARG A 55 -3.00 20.30 -6.24
N ASP A 56 -2.84 19.67 -7.40
CA ASP A 56 -2.87 20.34 -8.69
C ASP A 56 -4.25 20.94 -8.98
N GLY A 57 -5.31 20.18 -8.69
CA GLY A 57 -6.69 20.67 -8.77
C GLY A 57 -6.95 21.87 -7.87
N LEU A 58 -6.46 21.84 -6.63
CA LEU A 58 -6.57 22.95 -5.68
C LEU A 58 -5.79 24.19 -6.13
N SER A 59 -4.58 24.00 -6.67
CA SER A 59 -3.77 25.08 -7.25
C SER A 59 -4.51 25.75 -8.41
N ALA A 60 -5.04 24.94 -9.33
CA ALA A 60 -5.80 25.43 -10.47
C ALA A 60 -7.10 26.13 -10.06
N ALA A 61 -7.79 25.65 -9.01
CA ALA A 61 -8.96 26.33 -8.45
C ALA A 61 -8.59 27.70 -7.86
N ARG A 62 -7.53 27.78 -7.05
CA ARG A 62 -7.04 29.05 -6.48
C ARG A 62 -6.64 30.07 -7.55
N ALA A 63 -6.03 29.61 -8.65
CA ALA A 63 -5.68 30.48 -9.77
C ALA A 63 -6.91 31.06 -10.50
N ARG A 64 -8.07 30.41 -10.39
CA ARG A 64 -9.34 30.82 -11.02
C ARG A 64 -10.22 31.71 -10.13
N GLY A 65 -9.86 31.91 -8.85
CA GLY A 65 -10.63 32.70 -7.87
C GLY A 65 -11.46 31.83 -6.95
#